data_AF-A0A944Y9X7-F1
#
_entry.id   AF-A0A944Y9X7-F1
#
_cell.length_a   1.000
_cell.length_b   1.000
_cell.length_c   1.000
_cell.angle_alpha   90.00
_cell.angle_beta   90.00
_cell.angle_gamma   90.00
#
_symmetry.space_group_name_H-M   'P 1'
#
loop_
_entity.id
_entity.type
_entity.pdbx_description
1 polymer ?
#
loop_
_entity_poly.entity_id
_entity_poly.type
_entity_poly.pdbx_seq_one_letter_code
_entity_poly.pdbx_strand_id
1 'polypeptide(L)'
;MGSQNPAIQGQDLQPLTGTWKNNNGYFFNWIDDDSGIFNHIRFQLAEDGKTVSKAIEGWATPPNQAGLSHRFVASSSGRYATAYQTFDGKELRVHWVSQGKAGHERVELSPDGNSMVANGSFDLNEQGFSIRDLGDSATSTKLPDSNERAYKNFWGLLQDEAFVMPDESETQLFDARLQPLLGRWQSARKDGSLQLEIYWRKSTLGKFLYESYKFYDELGNLTATGLNISGKDPYSDRILIWGNNAEAFTQKGGWDFVGDKTLIQREGDWRLIRDIKDSNTISARWEQKVAGRYRKAKDSVPYTLRKLHSNQEATVAIEGFLSGFVKAFADGDLKALMKHYHKDAVKLTSRSIDPLVGKKAIAADFAPRIGEGQLKATLTRVTRLTPDHLMGSGEFQHVGSDGKVTATGQWGNVFVLEKGRWQMLQESAHLLNLGGIADAGNHSFQDIRETEHSNPSTAAFTASETMARDYLQGWTNRDPEQIVNLFHHTGTRVVSAVKGVTKHHKNLRSSILKDLEVNNNPSIQEAKLDAITLGATPIGGNLVMAYGKWQNKTSDGKVSRIGTWGNVMRQRGDEVKIILEAAGNYHPD
;
A
#
# COMPACT_ATOMS: atom_id res chain seq x y z
N MET A 1 -41.08 -18.43 -32.76
CA MET A 1 -41.03 -17.37 -31.74
C MET A 1 -41.21 -18.04 -30.37
N GLY A 2 -40.27 -18.05 -29.44
CA GLY A 2 -38.90 -17.58 -29.43
C GLY A 2 -38.08 -18.45 -28.46
N SER A 3 -36.82 -18.69 -28.80
CA SER A 3 -35.85 -19.25 -27.87
C SER A 3 -35.40 -18.13 -26.93
N GLN A 4 -35.72 -18.25 -25.66
CA GLN A 4 -35.07 -17.45 -24.63
C GLN A 4 -33.58 -17.79 -24.66
N ASN A 5 -32.76 -16.87 -25.16
CA ASN A 5 -31.33 -16.91 -24.89
C ASN A 5 -31.16 -16.77 -23.37
N PRO A 6 -30.53 -17.73 -22.67
CA PRO A 6 -30.16 -17.50 -21.29
C PRO A 6 -29.19 -16.32 -21.25
N ALA A 7 -29.54 -15.31 -20.45
CA ALA A 7 -28.65 -14.21 -20.15
C ALA A 7 -27.38 -14.79 -19.51
N ILE A 8 -26.25 -14.64 -20.20
CA ILE A 8 -24.93 -15.02 -19.69
C ILE A 8 -24.63 -14.06 -18.53
N GLN A 9 -24.80 -14.52 -17.30
CA GLN A 9 -24.36 -13.81 -16.09
C GLN A 9 -22.82 -13.88 -16.00
N GLY A 10 -22.20 -12.83 -15.45
CA GLY A 10 -20.74 -12.65 -15.43
C GLY A 10 -19.96 -13.87 -14.91
N GLN A 11 -18.76 -14.11 -15.45
CA GLN A 11 -17.90 -15.24 -15.08
C GLN A 11 -17.47 -15.15 -13.60
N ASP A 12 -17.66 -16.22 -12.84
CA ASP A 12 -17.05 -16.39 -11.51
C ASP A 12 -15.60 -16.88 -11.65
N LEU A 13 -14.63 -15.99 -11.39
CA LEU A 13 -13.20 -16.29 -11.43
C LEU A 13 -12.62 -16.69 -10.07
N GLN A 14 -13.43 -16.69 -9.00
CA GLN A 14 -13.00 -17.08 -7.65
C GLN A 14 -12.40 -18.50 -7.57
N PRO A 15 -12.85 -19.50 -8.35
CA PRO A 15 -12.23 -20.82 -8.29
C PRO A 15 -10.75 -20.84 -8.72
N LEU A 16 -10.33 -19.87 -9.55
CA LEU A 16 -8.96 -19.78 -10.07
C LEU A 16 -8.01 -19.02 -9.15
N THR A 17 -8.52 -18.25 -8.18
CA THR A 17 -7.67 -17.47 -7.29
C THR A 17 -6.84 -18.39 -6.38
N GLY A 18 -5.64 -17.93 -6.08
CA GLY A 18 -4.66 -18.63 -5.27
C GLY A 18 -3.34 -18.94 -5.94
N THR A 19 -2.54 -19.74 -5.24
CA THR A 19 -1.20 -20.11 -5.67
C THR A 19 -1.22 -21.53 -6.17
N TRP A 20 -0.65 -21.72 -7.35
CA TRP A 20 -0.64 -23.00 -8.02
C TRP A 20 0.77 -23.39 -8.42
N LYS A 21 1.01 -24.70 -8.44
CA LYS A 21 2.30 -25.27 -8.79
C LYS A 21 2.14 -26.32 -9.90
N ASN A 22 3.09 -26.33 -10.82
CA ASN A 22 3.24 -27.36 -11.85
C ASN A 22 4.73 -27.58 -12.09
N ASN A 23 5.26 -28.74 -11.72
CA ASN A 23 6.70 -29.06 -11.79
C ASN A 23 7.56 -27.93 -11.17
N ASN A 24 8.45 -27.33 -11.98
CA ASN A 24 9.33 -26.23 -11.59
C ASN A 24 8.69 -24.84 -11.81
N GLY A 25 7.37 -24.79 -12.03
CA GLY A 25 6.62 -23.57 -12.29
C GLY A 25 5.64 -23.22 -11.17
N TYR A 26 5.50 -21.93 -10.92
CA TYR A 26 4.52 -21.35 -10.00
C TYR A 26 3.65 -20.35 -10.75
N PHE A 27 2.37 -20.29 -10.40
CA PHE A 27 1.50 -19.22 -10.86
C PHE A 27 0.57 -18.71 -9.77
N PHE A 28 0.28 -17.42 -9.83
CA PHE A 28 -0.38 -16.64 -8.78
C PHE A 28 -1.54 -15.87 -9.39
N ASN A 29 -2.75 -16.16 -8.91
CA ASN A 29 -3.99 -15.58 -9.38
C ASN A 29 -4.72 -14.83 -8.25
N TRP A 30 -5.02 -13.55 -8.40
CA TRP A 30 -5.80 -12.82 -7.39
C TRP A 30 -6.62 -11.69 -8.01
N ILE A 31 -7.71 -11.31 -7.35
CA ILE A 31 -8.48 -10.11 -7.70
C ILE A 31 -7.90 -8.96 -6.88
N ASP A 32 -7.52 -7.86 -7.54
CA ASP A 32 -7.03 -6.66 -6.85
C ASP A 32 -8.18 -5.98 -6.10
N ASP A 33 -8.06 -5.88 -4.77
CA ASP A 33 -9.10 -5.32 -3.90
C ASP A 33 -9.47 -3.87 -4.27
N ASP A 34 -8.52 -3.09 -4.83
CA ASP A 34 -8.76 -1.70 -5.17
C ASP A 34 -9.45 -1.52 -6.54
N SER A 35 -9.19 -2.41 -7.51
CA SER A 35 -9.64 -2.24 -8.89
C SER A 35 -10.58 -3.34 -9.40
N GLY A 36 -10.78 -4.43 -8.64
CA GLY A 36 -11.56 -5.59 -9.07
C GLY A 36 -10.95 -6.33 -10.27
N ILE A 37 -9.69 -6.08 -10.60
CA ILE A 37 -9.01 -6.68 -11.77
C ILE A 37 -8.43 -8.02 -11.35
N PHE A 38 -8.71 -9.07 -12.11
CA PHE A 38 -8.04 -10.36 -11.95
C PHE A 38 -6.62 -10.27 -12.49
N ASN A 39 -5.63 -10.55 -11.65
CA ASN A 39 -4.22 -10.59 -11.98
C ASN A 39 -3.72 -12.03 -12.03
N HIS A 40 -2.86 -12.31 -13.01
CA HIS A 40 -2.11 -13.55 -13.12
C HIS A 40 -0.61 -13.23 -13.24
N ILE A 41 0.23 -14.01 -12.58
CA ILE A 41 1.68 -14.02 -12.80
C ILE A 41 2.17 -15.47 -12.77
N ARG A 42 3.02 -15.85 -13.71
CA ARG A 42 3.69 -17.15 -13.72
C ARG A 42 5.22 -17.01 -13.79
N PHE A 43 5.90 -17.92 -13.10
CA PHE A 43 7.35 -18.05 -13.07
C PHE A 43 7.77 -19.50 -13.31
N GLN A 44 8.96 -19.68 -13.87
CA GLN A 44 9.64 -20.94 -13.98
C GLN A 44 11.01 -20.84 -13.30
N LEU A 45 11.35 -21.87 -12.52
CA LEU A 45 12.62 -22.00 -11.85
C LEU A 45 13.66 -22.64 -12.77
N ALA A 46 14.93 -22.33 -12.54
CA ALA A 46 16.06 -23.01 -13.14
C ALA A 46 16.18 -24.46 -12.60
N GLU A 47 17.16 -25.20 -13.11
CA GLU A 47 17.43 -26.57 -12.66
C GLU A 47 17.81 -26.66 -11.18
N ASP A 48 18.33 -25.59 -10.61
CA ASP A 48 18.64 -25.47 -9.17
C ASP A 48 17.39 -25.47 -8.27
N GLY A 49 16.19 -25.37 -8.87
CA GLY A 49 14.92 -25.37 -8.17
C GLY A 49 14.67 -24.15 -7.30
N LYS A 50 15.46 -23.06 -7.44
CA LYS A 50 15.35 -21.83 -6.64
C LYS A 50 15.44 -20.57 -7.47
N THR A 51 16.29 -20.51 -8.48
CA THR A 51 16.49 -19.29 -9.26
C THR A 51 15.37 -19.13 -10.27
N VAL A 52 14.71 -17.97 -10.30
CA VAL A 52 13.70 -17.66 -11.31
C VAL A 52 14.41 -17.48 -12.66
N SER A 53 14.37 -18.52 -13.49
CA SER A 53 14.98 -18.49 -14.82
C SER A 53 14.13 -17.70 -15.80
N LYS A 54 12.80 -17.74 -15.64
CA LYS A 54 11.85 -17.08 -16.55
C LYS A 54 10.63 -16.58 -15.79
N ALA A 55 10.27 -15.32 -15.98
CA ALA A 55 8.90 -14.87 -15.76
C ALA A 55 8.13 -15.11 -17.06
N ILE A 56 7.23 -16.07 -17.06
CA ILE A 56 6.43 -16.44 -18.22
C ILE A 56 5.05 -15.95 -17.86
N GLU A 57 4.53 -14.95 -18.57
CA GLU A 57 3.12 -14.57 -18.52
C GLU A 57 2.66 -13.77 -17.28
N GLY A 58 2.15 -12.57 -17.57
CA GLY A 58 1.31 -11.82 -16.65
C GLY A 58 0.18 -11.16 -17.43
N TRP A 59 -1.06 -11.33 -16.98
CA TRP A 59 -2.23 -10.73 -17.60
C TRP A 59 -3.16 -10.16 -16.53
N ALA A 60 -3.91 -9.15 -16.96
CA ALA A 60 -4.91 -8.47 -16.17
C ALA A 60 -6.23 -8.52 -16.95
N THR A 61 -7.28 -9.05 -16.34
CA THR A 61 -8.59 -9.16 -16.97
C THR A 61 -9.54 -8.12 -16.42
N PRO A 62 -10.08 -7.21 -17.25
CA PRO A 62 -11.22 -6.42 -16.84
C PRO A 62 -12.47 -7.34 -16.77
N PRO A 63 -13.32 -7.18 -15.75
CA PRO A 63 -14.60 -7.89 -15.72
C PRO A 63 -15.45 -7.48 -16.95
N ASN A 64 -16.02 -8.45 -17.66
CA ASN A 64 -16.96 -8.20 -18.76
C ASN A 64 -18.25 -9.00 -18.55
N GLN A 65 -19.39 -8.33 -18.78
CA GLN A 65 -20.74 -8.90 -18.68
C GLN A 65 -21.04 -9.94 -19.78
N ALA A 66 -20.27 -9.97 -20.88
CA ALA A 66 -20.56 -10.82 -22.05
C ALA A 66 -19.97 -12.25 -21.98
N GLY A 67 -19.36 -12.67 -20.87
CA GLY A 67 -18.74 -13.99 -20.77
C GLY A 67 -17.52 -14.21 -21.67
N LEU A 68 -16.96 -13.12 -22.23
CA LEU A 68 -15.73 -13.09 -23.00
C LEU A 68 -14.73 -12.16 -22.31
N SER A 69 -13.55 -12.67 -21.97
CA SER A 69 -12.47 -11.84 -21.42
C SER A 69 -11.29 -11.81 -22.38
N HIS A 70 -10.85 -10.59 -22.71
CA HIS A 70 -9.65 -10.35 -23.47
C HIS A 70 -8.42 -10.38 -22.55
N ARG A 71 -7.44 -11.21 -22.88
CA ARG A 71 -6.13 -11.25 -22.22
C ARG A 71 -5.06 -10.72 -23.15
N PHE A 72 -4.11 -10.00 -22.59
CA PHE A 72 -2.81 -9.79 -23.21
C PHE A 72 -1.79 -10.68 -22.54
N VAL A 73 -1.14 -11.52 -23.33
CA VAL A 73 -0.12 -12.45 -22.85
C VAL A 73 1.23 -11.92 -23.29
N ALA A 74 2.21 -11.94 -22.39
CA ALA A 74 3.56 -11.41 -22.63
C ALA A 74 4.64 -12.30 -22.00
N SER A 75 5.72 -12.56 -22.73
CA SER A 75 6.86 -13.36 -22.25
C SER A 75 8.05 -12.52 -21.79
N SER A 76 8.95 -13.13 -21.01
CA SER A 76 10.25 -12.54 -20.63
C SER A 76 11.23 -12.35 -21.78
N SER A 77 10.84 -12.72 -22.99
CA SER A 77 11.57 -12.39 -24.23
C SER A 77 10.95 -11.20 -24.98
N GLY A 78 9.91 -10.57 -24.45
CA GLY A 78 9.23 -9.43 -25.10
C GLY A 78 8.22 -9.85 -26.18
N ARG A 79 7.91 -11.14 -26.31
CA ARG A 79 6.85 -11.61 -27.23
C ARG A 79 5.48 -11.45 -26.60
N TYR A 80 4.46 -11.21 -27.42
CA TYR A 80 3.09 -11.01 -26.93
C TYR A 80 1.99 -11.59 -27.85
N ALA A 81 0.83 -11.85 -27.25
CA ALA A 81 -0.36 -12.38 -27.91
C ALA A 81 -1.63 -11.78 -27.31
N THR A 82 -2.73 -11.84 -28.04
CA THR A 82 -4.07 -11.57 -27.50
C THR A 82 -4.82 -12.88 -27.36
N ALA A 83 -5.51 -13.08 -26.25
CA ALA A 83 -6.36 -14.24 -26.04
C ALA A 83 -7.78 -13.84 -25.63
N TYR A 84 -8.72 -14.75 -25.87
CA TYR A 84 -10.13 -14.69 -25.52
C TYR A 84 -10.43 -15.90 -24.68
N GLN A 85 -11.05 -15.69 -23.51
CA GLN A 85 -11.48 -16.80 -22.67
C GLN A 85 -13.00 -16.88 -22.57
N THR A 86 -13.49 -18.10 -22.47
CA THR A 86 -14.86 -18.41 -22.02
C THR A 86 -14.79 -19.39 -20.86
N PHE A 87 -15.68 -19.24 -19.88
CA PHE A 87 -15.82 -20.16 -18.77
C PHE A 87 -17.20 -20.82 -18.82
N ASP A 88 -17.24 -22.15 -18.77
CA ASP A 88 -18.46 -22.95 -18.77
C ASP A 88 -18.38 -24.01 -17.66
N GLY A 89 -19.06 -23.75 -16.54
CA GLY A 89 -19.08 -24.65 -15.39
C GLY A 89 -17.72 -24.86 -14.72
N LYS A 90 -17.00 -25.92 -15.08
CA LYS A 90 -15.65 -26.27 -14.56
C LYS A 90 -14.56 -26.13 -15.62
N GLU A 91 -14.92 -25.66 -16.81
CA GLU A 91 -14.06 -25.64 -17.97
C GLU A 91 -13.74 -24.20 -18.38
N LEU A 92 -12.45 -23.89 -18.40
CA LEU A 92 -11.91 -22.67 -18.99
C LEU A 92 -11.43 -22.98 -20.40
N ARG A 93 -11.93 -22.27 -21.40
CA ARG A 93 -11.41 -22.29 -22.77
C ARG A 93 -10.66 -21.00 -23.04
N VAL A 94 -9.47 -21.11 -23.62
CA VAL A 94 -8.64 -19.97 -24.01
C VAL A 94 -8.28 -20.10 -25.48
N HIS A 95 -8.75 -19.15 -26.28
CA HIS A 95 -8.34 -18.99 -27.68
C HIS A 95 -7.32 -17.87 -27.76
N TRP A 96 -6.19 -18.07 -28.40
CA TRP A 96 -5.18 -17.02 -28.55
C TRP A 96 -4.81 -16.83 -30.01
N VAL A 97 -4.39 -15.61 -30.31
CA VAL A 97 -3.94 -15.17 -31.63
C VAL A 97 -2.64 -14.41 -31.44
N SER A 98 -1.62 -14.83 -32.18
CA SER A 98 -0.35 -14.11 -32.29
C SER A 98 0.25 -14.27 -33.68
N GLN A 99 0.48 -13.14 -34.37
CA GLN A 99 1.30 -13.03 -35.58
C GLN A 99 1.23 -14.23 -36.54
N GLY A 100 0.02 -14.54 -37.04
CA GLY A 100 -0.22 -15.60 -38.04
C GLY A 100 -0.35 -17.01 -37.47
N LYS A 101 -0.21 -17.18 -36.15
CA LYS A 101 -0.54 -18.43 -35.43
C LYS A 101 -1.76 -18.18 -34.54
N ALA A 102 -2.61 -19.20 -34.45
CA ALA A 102 -3.69 -19.26 -33.49
C ALA A 102 -3.68 -20.61 -32.82
N GLY A 103 -4.20 -20.67 -31.61
CA GLY A 103 -4.35 -21.92 -30.88
C GLY A 103 -5.48 -21.85 -29.86
N HIS A 104 -5.77 -23.01 -29.29
CA HIS A 104 -6.80 -23.19 -28.29
C HIS A 104 -6.26 -24.05 -27.15
N GLU A 105 -6.55 -23.65 -25.92
CA GLU A 105 -6.26 -24.38 -24.69
C GLU A 105 -7.58 -24.60 -23.94
N ARG A 106 -7.75 -25.81 -23.43
CA ARG A 106 -8.86 -26.17 -22.55
C ARG A 106 -8.29 -26.57 -21.20
N VAL A 107 -8.77 -25.92 -20.14
CA VAL A 107 -8.39 -26.23 -18.76
C VAL A 107 -9.63 -26.69 -18.00
N GLU A 108 -9.57 -27.86 -17.40
CA GLU A 108 -10.64 -28.40 -16.56
C GLU A 108 -10.25 -28.35 -15.08
N LEU A 109 -11.11 -27.78 -14.24
CA LEU A 109 -10.97 -27.76 -12.79
C LEU A 109 -11.55 -29.05 -12.18
N SER A 110 -10.85 -29.60 -11.18
CA SER A 110 -11.38 -30.71 -10.39
C SER A 110 -12.64 -30.28 -9.61
N PRO A 111 -13.51 -31.23 -9.22
CA PRO A 111 -14.72 -30.93 -8.47
C PRO A 111 -14.50 -30.16 -7.15
N ASP A 112 -13.35 -30.33 -6.52
CA ASP A 112 -12.95 -29.63 -5.29
C ASP A 112 -12.21 -28.31 -5.54
N GLY A 113 -11.94 -27.94 -6.80
CA GLY A 113 -11.25 -26.71 -7.18
C GLY A 113 -9.76 -26.65 -6.82
N ASN A 114 -9.14 -27.78 -6.46
CA ASN A 114 -7.75 -27.84 -6.00
C ASN A 114 -6.76 -28.35 -7.04
N SER A 115 -7.23 -28.87 -8.17
CA SER A 115 -6.38 -29.25 -9.29
C SER A 115 -6.98 -28.80 -10.61
N MET A 116 -6.12 -28.59 -11.59
CA MET A 116 -6.52 -28.33 -12.96
C MET A 116 -5.72 -29.17 -13.93
N VAL A 117 -6.39 -29.60 -15.00
CA VAL A 117 -5.79 -30.35 -16.10
C VAL A 117 -5.89 -29.51 -17.37
N ALA A 118 -4.74 -29.19 -17.97
CA ALA A 118 -4.66 -28.51 -19.25
C ALA A 118 -4.58 -29.54 -20.40
N ASN A 119 -5.51 -29.44 -21.34
CA ASN A 119 -5.59 -30.21 -22.57
C ASN A 119 -5.22 -29.31 -23.75
N GLY A 120 -3.99 -29.50 -24.26
CA GLY A 120 -3.33 -28.56 -25.17
C GLY A 120 -2.77 -27.37 -24.40
N SER A 121 -1.57 -26.93 -24.75
CA SER A 121 -0.99 -25.73 -24.15
C SER A 121 -0.28 -24.88 -25.18
N PHE A 122 -0.15 -23.62 -24.83
CA PHE A 122 0.60 -22.63 -25.54
C PHE A 122 1.86 -22.33 -24.76
N ASP A 123 3.00 -22.66 -25.35
CA ASP A 123 4.29 -22.33 -24.77
C ASP A 123 4.82 -21.03 -25.39
N LEU A 124 5.29 -20.17 -24.49
CA LEU A 124 6.02 -18.95 -24.76
C LEU A 124 7.49 -19.19 -24.41
N ASN A 125 8.28 -19.56 -25.41
CA ASN A 125 9.72 -19.81 -25.24
C ASN A 125 10.58 -18.76 -25.95
N GLU A 126 11.89 -18.97 -25.98
CA GLU A 126 12.86 -18.09 -26.64
C GLU A 126 12.80 -18.16 -28.16
N GLN A 127 12.16 -19.17 -28.74
CA GLN A 127 12.02 -19.36 -30.20
C GLN A 127 10.66 -18.88 -30.75
N GLY A 128 9.61 -18.89 -29.94
CA GLY A 128 8.36 -18.24 -30.32
C GLY A 128 7.18 -18.69 -29.48
N PHE A 129 6.01 -18.41 -30.04
CA PHE A 129 4.80 -19.13 -29.73
C PHE A 129 4.86 -20.52 -30.36
N SER A 130 4.80 -21.55 -29.52
CA SER A 130 4.70 -22.94 -29.93
C SER A 130 3.45 -23.59 -29.35
N ILE A 131 2.76 -24.39 -30.17
CA ILE A 131 1.75 -25.32 -29.68
C ILE A 131 2.51 -26.44 -29.00
N ARG A 132 2.17 -26.71 -27.74
CA ARG A 132 2.64 -27.89 -27.05
C ARG A 132 1.51 -28.90 -27.10
N ASP A 133 1.72 -29.97 -27.87
CA ASP A 133 1.00 -31.22 -27.59
C ASP A 133 1.52 -31.71 -26.26
N LEU A 134 0.75 -31.45 -25.20
CA LEU A 134 0.95 -32.05 -23.90
C LEU A 134 0.56 -33.53 -24.04
N GLY A 135 1.47 -34.32 -24.61
CA GLY A 135 1.34 -35.78 -24.73
C GLY A 135 1.07 -36.49 -23.41
N ASP A 136 1.22 -35.79 -22.28
CA ASP A 136 0.62 -36.10 -20.98
C ASP A 136 0.07 -34.81 -20.34
N SER A 137 -1.16 -34.87 -19.81
CA SER A 137 -1.87 -33.80 -19.10
C SER A 137 -1.00 -33.10 -18.04
N ALA A 138 -0.63 -31.83 -18.25
CA ALA A 138 0.10 -31.07 -17.25
C ALA A 138 -0.84 -30.69 -16.09
N THR A 139 -0.78 -31.46 -15.00
CA THR A 139 -1.61 -31.21 -13.83
C THR A 139 -0.99 -30.09 -13.00
N SER A 140 -1.78 -29.06 -12.69
CA SER A 140 -1.39 -28.03 -11.73
C SER A 140 -2.20 -28.21 -10.45
N THR A 141 -1.54 -28.08 -9.30
CA THR A 141 -2.18 -28.23 -7.99
C THR A 141 -2.15 -26.91 -7.25
N LYS A 142 -3.28 -26.55 -6.64
CA LYS A 142 -3.40 -25.38 -5.77
C LYS A 142 -2.69 -25.67 -4.45
N LEU A 143 -1.89 -24.73 -3.95
CA LEU A 143 -1.28 -24.85 -2.63
C LEU A 143 -2.37 -24.79 -1.54
N PRO A 144 -2.22 -25.55 -0.44
CA PRO A 144 -3.13 -25.47 0.71
C PRO A 144 -3.33 -24.02 1.18
N ASP A 145 -4.56 -23.69 1.60
CA ASP A 145 -4.96 -22.39 2.16
C ASP A 145 -4.74 -21.17 1.25
N SER A 146 -4.59 -21.37 -0.07
CA SER A 146 -4.25 -20.30 -1.00
C SER A 146 -5.43 -19.64 -1.70
N ASN A 147 -6.67 -20.06 -1.47
CA ASN A 147 -7.86 -19.74 -2.29
C ASN A 147 -8.07 -18.27 -2.69
N GLU A 148 -7.58 -17.28 -1.94
CA GLU A 148 -7.63 -15.85 -2.34
C GLU A 148 -6.30 -15.12 -2.04
N ARG A 149 -5.26 -15.84 -1.64
CA ARG A 149 -4.05 -15.27 -1.02
C ARG A 149 -2.84 -15.31 -1.94
N ALA A 150 -3.02 -15.43 -3.25
CA ALA A 150 -1.91 -15.63 -4.17
C ALA A 150 -0.81 -14.56 -4.05
N TYR A 151 -1.20 -13.29 -3.99
CA TYR A 151 -0.26 -12.19 -3.77
C TYR A 151 0.46 -12.32 -2.41
N LYS A 152 -0.26 -12.67 -1.34
CA LYS A 152 0.33 -12.87 0.00
C LYS A 152 1.32 -14.04 0.01
N ASN A 153 0.99 -15.14 -0.67
CA ASN A 153 1.83 -16.32 -0.79
C ASN A 153 3.08 -16.06 -1.62
N PHE A 154 2.96 -15.32 -2.73
CA PHE A 154 4.12 -14.89 -3.52
C PHE A 154 5.13 -14.13 -2.63
N TRP A 155 4.66 -13.15 -1.86
CA TRP A 155 5.51 -12.40 -0.95
C TRP A 155 6.06 -13.24 0.21
N GLY A 156 5.28 -14.19 0.75
CA GLY A 156 5.76 -15.13 1.76
C GLY A 156 6.92 -15.97 1.22
N LEU A 157 6.76 -16.54 0.03
CA LEU A 157 7.81 -17.34 -0.62
C LEU A 157 9.08 -16.54 -0.90
N LEU A 158 8.95 -15.26 -1.27
CA LEU A 158 10.12 -14.37 -1.42
C LEU A 158 10.81 -14.07 -0.08
N GLN A 159 10.04 -13.85 0.99
CA GLN A 159 10.59 -13.55 2.33
C GLN A 159 11.30 -14.76 2.94
N ASP A 160 10.80 -15.96 2.65
CA ASP A 160 11.40 -17.23 3.08
C ASP A 160 12.58 -17.65 2.17
N GLU A 161 13.02 -16.77 1.25
CA GLU A 161 14.08 -17.02 0.26
C GLU A 161 13.85 -18.32 -0.55
N ALA A 162 12.58 -18.69 -0.74
CA ALA A 162 12.22 -19.89 -1.49
C ALA A 162 12.62 -19.76 -2.97
N PHE A 163 12.68 -18.52 -3.47
CA PHE A 163 13.12 -18.20 -4.83
C PHE A 163 14.18 -17.09 -4.83
N VAL A 164 15.14 -17.21 -5.74
CA VAL A 164 16.12 -16.16 -6.04
C VAL A 164 15.66 -15.42 -7.29
N MET A 165 15.43 -14.12 -7.16
CA MET A 165 15.11 -13.25 -8.29
C MET A 165 16.39 -12.82 -9.02
N PRO A 166 16.38 -12.66 -10.36
CA PRO A 166 17.51 -12.14 -11.11
C PRO A 166 17.92 -10.74 -10.64
N ASP A 167 19.21 -10.42 -10.77
CA ASP A 167 19.77 -9.14 -10.32
C ASP A 167 19.13 -7.94 -11.03
N GLU A 168 19.17 -6.76 -10.40
CA GLU A 168 18.55 -5.56 -10.99
C GLU A 168 19.18 -5.18 -12.35
N SER A 169 20.48 -5.44 -12.52
CA SER A 169 21.18 -5.26 -13.80
C SER A 169 20.62 -6.16 -14.90
N GLU A 170 20.10 -7.34 -14.55
CA GLU A 170 19.54 -8.32 -15.47
C GLU A 170 18.06 -8.06 -15.77
N THR A 171 17.42 -7.18 -14.98
CA THR A 171 15.98 -6.85 -15.08
C THR A 171 15.72 -5.40 -15.46
N GLN A 172 16.70 -4.73 -16.09
CA GLN A 172 16.53 -3.38 -16.60
C GLN A 172 15.42 -3.30 -17.66
N LEU A 173 14.76 -2.13 -17.75
CA LEU A 173 13.78 -1.89 -18.80
C LEU A 173 14.42 -2.00 -20.18
N PHE A 174 13.64 -2.51 -21.13
CA PHE A 174 13.98 -2.60 -22.55
C PHE A 174 14.35 -1.25 -23.21
N ASP A 175 14.08 -0.12 -22.56
CA ASP A 175 14.55 1.21 -22.95
C ASP A 175 14.88 2.06 -21.69
N ALA A 176 16.12 2.55 -21.62
CA ALA A 176 16.62 3.29 -20.45
C ALA A 176 15.88 4.63 -20.22
N ARG A 177 15.32 5.24 -21.28
CA ARG A 177 14.59 6.52 -21.17
C ARG A 177 13.29 6.40 -20.40
N LEU A 178 12.77 5.19 -20.23
CA LEU A 178 11.56 4.90 -19.46
C LEU A 178 11.85 4.68 -17.96
N GLN A 179 13.11 4.44 -17.58
CA GLN A 179 13.50 4.21 -16.18
C GLN A 179 13.07 5.31 -15.22
N PRO A 180 13.14 6.61 -15.58
CA PRO A 180 12.69 7.68 -14.69
C PRO A 180 11.21 7.60 -14.32
N LEU A 181 10.37 6.94 -15.12
CA LEU A 181 8.95 6.74 -14.81
C LEU A 181 8.73 5.80 -13.65
N LEU A 182 9.64 4.85 -13.38
CA LEU A 182 9.43 3.81 -12.38
C LEU A 182 9.12 4.37 -10.99
N GLY A 183 8.20 3.70 -10.31
CA GLY A 183 7.72 4.10 -8.99
C GLY A 183 6.28 4.60 -9.01
N ARG A 184 5.83 5.06 -7.85
CA ARG A 184 4.49 5.62 -7.66
C ARG A 184 4.53 7.13 -7.81
N TRP A 185 3.49 7.69 -8.40
CA TRP A 185 3.37 9.11 -8.70
C TRP A 185 1.97 9.58 -8.37
N GLN A 186 1.84 10.78 -7.83
CA GLN A 186 0.56 11.38 -7.50
C GLN A 186 0.46 12.81 -8.06
N SER A 187 -0.71 13.16 -8.57
CA SER A 187 -1.10 14.55 -8.83
C SER A 187 -2.21 14.92 -7.85
N ALA A 188 -2.06 16.08 -7.23
CA ALA A 188 -3.06 16.66 -6.34
C ALA A 188 -3.70 17.89 -7.00
N ARG A 189 -4.96 18.16 -6.66
CA ARG A 189 -5.64 19.42 -6.97
C ARG A 189 -5.07 20.57 -6.13
N LYS A 190 -5.50 21.79 -6.42
CA LYS A 190 -5.10 22.99 -5.67
C LYS A 190 -5.46 22.93 -4.18
N ASP A 191 -6.54 22.26 -3.83
CA ASP A 191 -7.00 22.04 -2.45
C ASP A 191 -6.26 20.90 -1.73
N GLY A 192 -5.33 20.21 -2.41
CA GLY A 192 -4.59 19.08 -1.86
C GLY A 192 -5.28 17.72 -2.00
N SER A 193 -6.51 17.66 -2.50
CA SER A 193 -7.21 16.40 -2.79
C SER A 193 -6.46 15.63 -3.89
N LEU A 194 -6.41 14.30 -3.76
CA LEU A 194 -5.77 13.44 -4.75
C LEU A 194 -6.60 13.43 -6.02
N GLN A 195 -5.97 13.70 -7.15
CA GLN A 195 -6.62 13.70 -8.48
C GLN A 195 -6.29 12.43 -9.26
N LEU A 196 -5.02 12.02 -9.22
CA LEU A 196 -4.48 10.96 -10.04
C LEU A 196 -3.35 10.27 -9.29
N GLU A 197 -3.38 8.94 -9.26
CA GLU A 197 -2.26 8.11 -8.88
C GLU A 197 -1.82 7.28 -10.09
N ILE A 198 -0.52 7.22 -10.35
CA ILE A 198 0.08 6.34 -11.36
C ILE A 198 1.14 5.47 -10.70
N TYR A 199 1.14 4.17 -10.99
CA TYR A 199 2.20 3.28 -10.61
C TYR A 199 2.87 2.67 -11.84
N TRP A 200 4.16 2.95 -11.98
CA TRP A 200 5.00 2.36 -13.00
C TRP A 200 5.89 1.28 -12.38
N ARG A 201 5.89 0.11 -12.98
CA ARG A 201 6.80 -0.98 -12.59
C ARG A 201 7.33 -1.72 -13.80
N LYS A 202 8.52 -2.28 -13.65
CA LYS A 202 9.05 -3.29 -14.56
C LYS A 202 8.17 -4.54 -14.41
N SER A 203 7.85 -5.19 -15.52
CA SER A 203 7.22 -6.50 -15.55
C SER A 203 8.06 -7.44 -16.39
N THR A 204 7.93 -8.74 -16.09
CA THR A 204 8.49 -9.81 -16.92
C THR A 204 10.00 -9.64 -17.10
N LEU A 205 10.71 -9.42 -15.97
CA LEU A 205 12.15 -9.18 -15.91
C LEU A 205 12.60 -7.97 -16.75
N GLY A 206 11.82 -6.88 -16.74
CA GLY A 206 12.16 -5.63 -17.42
C GLY A 206 11.80 -5.58 -18.91
N LYS A 207 11.25 -6.65 -19.49
CA LYS A 207 10.81 -6.63 -20.90
C LYS A 207 9.55 -5.82 -21.16
N PHE A 208 8.78 -5.56 -20.11
CA PHE A 208 7.61 -4.70 -20.20
C PHE A 208 7.62 -3.63 -19.12
N LEU A 209 7.05 -2.48 -19.46
CA LEU A 209 6.73 -1.42 -18.53
C LEU A 209 5.23 -1.46 -18.28
N TYR A 210 4.86 -1.69 -17.04
CA TYR A 210 3.48 -1.67 -16.58
C TYR A 210 3.17 -0.29 -15.99
N GLU A 211 2.10 0.34 -16.48
CA GLU A 211 1.47 1.54 -15.94
C GLU A 211 0.11 1.12 -15.39
N SER A 212 -0.18 1.38 -14.12
CA SER A 212 -1.57 1.49 -13.66
C SER A 212 -1.87 2.91 -13.27
N TYR A 213 -3.09 3.37 -13.52
CA TYR A 213 -3.53 4.71 -13.18
C TYR A 213 -4.91 4.68 -12.54
N LYS A 214 -5.12 5.57 -11.57
CA LYS A 214 -6.38 5.73 -10.83
C LYS A 214 -6.72 7.21 -10.77
N PHE A 215 -7.90 7.57 -11.24
CA PHE A 215 -8.46 8.92 -11.13
C PHE A 215 -9.46 8.96 -9.99
N TYR A 216 -9.45 10.08 -9.27
CA TYR A 216 -10.31 10.30 -8.11
C TYR A 216 -11.14 11.57 -8.34
N ASP A 217 -12.36 11.63 -7.80
CA ASP A 217 -13.12 12.89 -7.69
C ASP A 217 -12.59 13.76 -6.52
N GLU A 218 -13.28 14.84 -6.22
CA GLU A 218 -12.94 15.78 -5.13
C GLU A 218 -13.20 15.18 -3.74
N LEU A 219 -14.10 14.20 -3.65
CA LEU A 219 -14.41 13.45 -2.43
C LEU A 219 -13.46 12.26 -2.21
N GLY A 220 -12.57 12.01 -3.17
CA GLY A 220 -11.62 10.91 -3.13
C GLY A 220 -12.17 9.57 -3.60
N ASN A 221 -13.36 9.54 -4.21
CA ASN A 221 -13.92 8.32 -4.81
C ASN A 221 -13.21 8.03 -6.13
N LEU A 222 -12.98 6.75 -6.40
CA LEU A 222 -12.40 6.30 -7.67
C LEU A 222 -13.41 6.56 -8.80
N THR A 223 -13.02 7.37 -9.80
CA THR A 223 -13.87 7.70 -10.95
C THR A 223 -13.47 6.96 -12.22
N ALA A 224 -12.19 6.63 -12.35
CA ALA A 224 -11.69 5.83 -13.45
C ALA A 224 -10.40 5.11 -13.04
N THR A 225 -10.17 3.95 -13.64
CA THR A 225 -8.93 3.20 -13.48
C THR A 225 -8.53 2.62 -14.82
N GLY A 226 -7.24 2.34 -14.98
CA GLY A 226 -6.78 1.60 -16.13
C GLY A 226 -5.32 1.21 -16.03
N LEU A 227 -4.90 0.61 -17.13
CA LEU A 227 -3.70 -0.18 -17.25
C LEU A 227 -3.14 0.06 -18.65
N ASN A 228 -1.85 0.38 -18.71
CA ASN A 228 -1.08 0.30 -19.94
C ASN A 228 0.10 -0.65 -19.75
N ILE A 229 0.40 -1.44 -20.77
CA ILE A 229 1.62 -2.22 -20.87
C ILE A 229 2.38 -1.70 -22.08
N SER A 230 3.65 -1.37 -21.90
CA SER A 230 4.54 -0.96 -22.98
C SER A 230 5.66 -1.97 -23.16
N GLY A 231 6.02 -2.24 -24.39
CA GLY A 231 7.08 -3.19 -24.73
C GLY A 231 7.67 -2.89 -26.10
N LYS A 232 8.90 -3.36 -26.32
CA LYS A 232 9.58 -3.24 -27.61
C LYS A 232 9.04 -4.32 -28.55
N ASP A 233 8.50 -3.90 -29.69
CA ASP A 233 8.13 -4.81 -30.76
C ASP A 233 9.40 -5.42 -31.38
N PRO A 234 9.58 -6.74 -31.34
CA PRO A 234 10.80 -7.38 -31.83
C PRO A 234 10.98 -7.29 -33.35
N TYR A 235 9.95 -6.87 -34.11
CA TYR A 235 10.02 -6.80 -35.57
C TYR A 235 10.21 -5.38 -36.11
N SER A 236 9.58 -4.38 -35.49
CA SER A 236 9.71 -2.99 -35.93
C SER A 236 10.64 -2.14 -35.07
N ASP A 237 11.17 -2.69 -33.98
CA ASP A 237 11.90 -1.98 -32.92
C ASP A 237 11.12 -0.83 -32.25
N ARG A 238 9.85 -0.64 -32.61
CA ARG A 238 8.98 0.37 -32.02
C ARG A 238 8.60 -0.03 -30.61
N ILE A 239 8.46 0.96 -29.73
CA ILE A 239 7.85 0.74 -28.43
C ILE A 239 6.36 0.95 -28.57
N LEU A 240 5.61 -0.14 -28.41
CA LEU A 240 4.16 -0.17 -28.51
C LEU A 240 3.52 -0.10 -27.13
N ILE A 241 2.26 0.33 -27.10
CA ILE A 241 1.43 0.41 -25.91
C ILE A 241 0.15 -0.38 -26.16
N TRP A 242 -0.16 -1.26 -25.21
CA TRP A 242 -1.43 -1.92 -25.07
C TRP A 242 -2.12 -1.41 -23.81
N GLY A 243 -3.45 -1.29 -23.83
CA GLY A 243 -4.19 -0.87 -22.66
C GLY A 243 -5.63 -1.36 -22.68
N ASN A 244 -6.30 -1.28 -21.53
CA ASN A 244 -7.70 -1.63 -21.41
C ASN A 244 -8.60 -0.48 -21.87
N ASN A 245 -9.71 -0.82 -22.52
CA ASN A 245 -10.88 0.03 -22.63
C ASN A 245 -12.09 -0.71 -22.01
N ALA A 246 -13.30 -0.17 -22.18
CA ALA A 246 -14.52 -0.76 -21.60
C ALA A 246 -14.85 -2.17 -22.14
N GLU A 247 -14.27 -2.57 -23.28
CA GLU A 247 -14.67 -3.77 -24.01
C GLU A 247 -13.52 -4.79 -24.15
N ALA A 248 -12.27 -4.33 -24.21
CA ALA A 248 -11.12 -5.15 -24.56
C ALA A 248 -9.79 -4.58 -24.09
N PHE A 249 -8.76 -5.43 -24.15
CA PHE A 249 -7.37 -5.03 -24.04
C PHE A 249 -6.73 -5.04 -25.43
N THR A 250 -6.30 -3.89 -25.95
CA THR A 250 -5.87 -3.75 -27.35
C THR A 250 -4.62 -2.89 -27.49
N GLN A 251 -3.93 -3.03 -28.62
CA GLN A 251 -2.85 -2.12 -28.99
C GLN A 251 -3.46 -0.75 -29.29
N LYS A 252 -3.11 0.27 -28.50
CA LYS A 252 -3.68 1.63 -28.67
C LYS A 252 -2.65 2.68 -29.10
N GLY A 253 -1.36 2.35 -29.08
CA GLY A 253 -0.35 3.26 -29.60
C GLY A 253 1.09 2.88 -29.29
N GLY A 254 1.90 3.84 -28.88
CA GLY A 254 3.35 3.68 -28.73
C GLY A 254 4.05 4.88 -28.08
N TRP A 255 5.36 4.80 -27.92
CA TRP A 255 6.18 5.88 -27.37
C TRP A 255 7.02 6.57 -28.44
N ASP A 256 7.16 7.90 -28.33
CA ASP A 256 8.22 8.70 -28.96
C ASP A 256 8.98 9.44 -27.88
N PHE A 257 10.16 9.96 -28.24
CA PHE A 257 11.06 10.65 -27.34
C PHE A 257 11.61 11.91 -27.99
N VAL A 258 11.72 12.98 -27.22
CA VAL A 258 12.47 14.18 -27.58
C VAL A 258 13.59 14.34 -26.55
N GLY A 259 14.80 13.90 -26.95
CA GLY A 259 15.91 13.70 -26.01
C GLY A 259 15.53 12.72 -24.89
N ASP A 260 16.11 12.93 -23.70
CA ASP A 260 15.96 12.02 -22.55
C ASP A 260 14.94 12.50 -21.51
N LYS A 261 14.35 13.69 -21.71
CA LYS A 261 13.47 14.33 -20.72
C LYS A 261 12.02 14.45 -21.15
N THR A 262 11.73 14.35 -22.45
CA THR A 262 10.36 14.49 -22.96
C THR A 262 9.92 13.16 -23.56
N LEU A 263 8.99 12.52 -22.87
CA LEU A 263 8.40 11.24 -23.25
C LEU A 263 7.00 11.49 -23.82
N ILE A 264 6.73 10.94 -24.99
CA ILE A 264 5.46 11.15 -25.69
C ILE A 264 4.76 9.80 -25.84
N GLN A 265 3.67 9.62 -25.10
CA GLN A 265 2.78 8.47 -25.23
C GLN A 265 1.72 8.79 -26.28
N ARG A 266 1.80 8.16 -27.45
CA ARG A 266 0.80 8.27 -28.52
C ARG A 266 -0.35 7.30 -28.25
N GLU A 267 -1.58 7.77 -28.42
CA GLU A 267 -2.82 7.00 -28.33
C GLU A 267 -3.79 7.44 -29.44
N GLY A 268 -3.58 6.92 -30.67
CA GLY A 268 -4.35 7.34 -31.85
C GLY A 268 -4.25 8.85 -32.12
N ASP A 269 -5.40 9.54 -32.13
CA ASP A 269 -5.47 10.99 -32.33
C ASP A 269 -5.09 11.80 -31.08
N TRP A 270 -4.76 11.14 -29.98
CA TRP A 270 -4.28 11.78 -28.76
C TRP A 270 -2.81 11.46 -28.51
N ARG A 271 -2.13 12.34 -27.79
CA ARG A 271 -0.85 12.03 -27.17
C ARG A 271 -0.71 12.69 -25.81
N LEU A 272 -0.08 11.98 -24.88
CA LEU A 272 0.28 12.47 -23.57
C LEU A 272 1.77 12.78 -23.56
N ILE A 273 2.11 14.06 -23.43
CA ILE A 273 3.49 14.51 -23.29
C ILE A 273 3.83 14.58 -21.81
N ARG A 274 4.92 13.93 -21.42
CA ARG A 274 5.49 13.95 -20.06
C ARG A 274 6.90 14.55 -20.13
N ASP A 275 7.09 15.68 -19.47
CA ASP A 275 8.40 16.31 -19.32
C ASP A 275 8.92 16.03 -17.91
N ILE A 276 10.01 15.26 -17.83
CA ILE A 276 10.76 14.98 -16.61
C ILE A 276 11.51 16.26 -16.22
N LYS A 277 11.13 16.86 -15.10
CA LYS A 277 11.78 18.07 -14.57
C LYS A 277 12.98 17.71 -13.71
N ASP A 278 12.79 16.74 -12.84
CA ASP A 278 13.78 16.16 -11.94
C ASP A 278 13.36 14.73 -11.55
N SER A 279 14.10 14.09 -10.65
CA SER A 279 13.84 12.70 -10.23
C SER A 279 12.48 12.51 -9.54
N ASN A 280 11.83 13.59 -9.11
CA ASN A 280 10.61 13.58 -8.31
C ASN A 280 9.44 14.31 -8.97
N THR A 281 9.64 14.93 -10.13
CA THR A 281 8.63 15.80 -10.75
C THR A 281 8.52 15.57 -12.25
N ILE A 282 7.30 15.26 -12.71
CA ILE A 282 6.93 15.18 -14.12
C ILE A 282 5.78 16.14 -14.38
N SER A 283 5.90 17.01 -15.38
CA SER A 283 4.75 17.77 -15.89
C SER A 283 4.14 17.03 -17.08
N ALA A 284 2.82 16.87 -17.09
CA ALA A 284 2.11 16.13 -18.10
C ALA A 284 1.00 16.96 -18.75
N ARG A 285 0.78 16.78 -20.05
CA ARG A 285 -0.30 17.43 -20.81
C ARG A 285 -0.79 16.56 -21.97
N TRP A 286 -2.08 16.66 -22.27
CA TRP A 286 -2.66 16.01 -23.45
C TRP A 286 -2.67 16.95 -24.64
N GLU A 287 -2.40 16.38 -25.81
CA GLU A 287 -2.56 17.03 -27.10
C GLU A 287 -3.43 16.16 -28.01
N GLN A 288 -4.23 16.82 -28.85
CA GLN A 288 -5.10 16.18 -29.82
C GLN A 288 -4.63 16.52 -31.24
N LYS A 289 -4.77 15.56 -32.14
CA LYS A 289 -4.47 15.71 -33.55
C LYS A 289 -5.61 16.49 -34.22
N VAL A 290 -5.29 17.66 -34.77
CA VAL A 290 -6.21 18.53 -35.51
C VAL A 290 -5.57 18.86 -36.85
N ALA A 291 -6.24 18.50 -37.96
CA ALA A 291 -5.73 18.64 -39.32
C ALA A 291 -4.32 18.03 -39.49
N GLY A 292 -4.14 16.81 -38.97
CA GLY A 292 -2.88 16.06 -39.08
C GLY A 292 -1.77 16.47 -38.11
N ARG A 293 -1.94 17.56 -37.33
CA ARG A 293 -0.94 18.05 -36.38
C ARG A 293 -1.45 17.99 -34.95
N TYR A 294 -0.62 17.52 -34.02
CA TYR A 294 -0.95 17.56 -32.60
C TYR A 294 -0.90 19.01 -32.09
N ARG A 295 -1.94 19.39 -31.35
CA ARG A 295 -2.09 20.70 -30.71
C ARG A 295 -2.62 20.49 -29.29
N LYS A 296 -2.36 21.46 -28.40
CA LYS A 296 -2.99 21.47 -27.07
C LYS A 296 -4.50 21.37 -27.22
N ALA A 297 -5.11 20.35 -26.61
CA ALA A 297 -6.56 20.21 -26.64
C ALA A 297 -7.20 21.34 -25.82
N LYS A 298 -8.33 21.85 -26.30
CA LYS A 298 -9.01 23.03 -25.72
C LYS A 298 -9.32 22.87 -24.23
N ASP A 299 -9.65 21.63 -23.83
CA ASP A 299 -10.04 21.27 -22.46
C ASP A 299 -8.95 20.49 -21.71
N SER A 300 -7.74 20.36 -22.26
CA SER A 300 -6.65 19.69 -21.55
C SER A 300 -6.06 20.62 -20.48
N VAL A 301 -6.32 20.28 -19.22
CA VAL A 301 -5.65 20.84 -18.06
C VAL A 301 -4.34 20.07 -17.83
N PRO A 302 -3.16 20.74 -17.90
CA PRO A 302 -1.90 20.09 -17.56
C PRO A 302 -1.88 19.76 -16.06
N TYR A 303 -1.16 18.69 -15.71
CA TYR A 303 -1.02 18.26 -14.33
C TYR A 303 0.43 17.95 -13.99
N THR A 304 0.75 17.97 -12.70
CA THR A 304 2.10 17.68 -12.19
C THR A 304 2.05 16.42 -11.37
N LEU A 305 2.81 15.42 -11.79
CA LEU A 305 3.05 14.21 -11.05
C LEU A 305 4.25 14.41 -10.13
N ARG A 306 4.05 14.14 -8.84
CA ARG A 306 5.11 14.07 -7.83
C ARG A 306 5.35 12.63 -7.42
N LYS A 307 6.62 12.23 -7.38
CA LYS A 307 7.02 10.86 -7.05
C LYS A 307 6.79 10.59 -5.57
N LEU A 308 6.24 9.42 -5.26
CA LEU A 308 6.35 8.82 -3.93
C LEU A 308 7.71 8.13 -3.87
N HIS A 309 8.60 8.63 -3.01
CA HIS A 309 9.90 8.01 -2.75
C HIS A 309 9.77 6.53 -2.42
N SER A 310 10.78 5.76 -2.79
CA SER A 310 10.87 4.35 -2.41
C SER A 310 10.96 4.22 -0.88
N ASN A 311 10.66 3.04 -0.35
CA ASN A 311 10.85 2.79 1.07
C ASN A 311 12.31 2.96 1.49
N GLN A 312 13.28 2.70 0.61
CA GLN A 312 14.70 2.88 0.89
C GLN A 312 15.07 4.36 1.03
N GLU A 313 14.64 5.21 0.10
CA GLU A 313 14.84 6.67 0.18
C GLU A 313 14.16 7.25 1.43
N ALA A 314 12.96 6.76 1.74
CA ALA A 314 12.25 7.12 2.96
C ALA A 314 13.01 6.68 4.24
N THR A 315 13.63 5.50 4.23
CA THR A 315 14.42 4.98 5.37
C THR A 315 15.61 5.90 5.64
N VAL A 316 16.41 6.19 4.60
CA VAL A 316 17.58 7.08 4.73
C VAL A 316 17.16 8.46 5.25
N ALA A 317 16.04 8.99 4.77
CA ALA A 317 15.52 10.27 5.23
C ALA A 317 15.16 10.27 6.74
N ILE A 318 14.48 9.23 7.22
CA ILE A 318 14.09 9.13 8.63
C ILE A 318 15.26 8.77 9.53
N GLU A 319 16.22 7.95 9.09
CA GLU A 319 17.45 7.69 9.84
C GLU A 319 18.28 8.97 10.03
N GLY A 320 18.43 9.77 8.96
CA GLY A 320 19.06 11.09 9.04
C GLY A 320 18.32 12.03 9.98
N PHE A 321 16.98 12.02 9.96
CA PHE A 321 16.16 12.77 10.92
C PHE A 321 16.44 12.33 12.37
N LEU A 322 16.42 11.02 12.64
CA LEU A 322 16.60 10.47 13.99
C LEU A 322 18.00 10.77 14.54
N SER A 323 19.04 10.67 13.70
CA SER A 323 20.41 11.03 14.08
C SER A 323 20.50 12.49 14.54
N GLY A 324 19.92 13.42 13.78
CA GLY A 324 19.89 14.84 14.16
C GLY A 324 19.07 15.09 15.43
N PHE A 325 17.93 14.41 15.57
CA PHE A 325 17.05 14.55 16.73
C PHE A 325 17.71 14.07 18.02
N VAL A 326 18.28 12.86 18.00
CA VAL A 326 18.99 12.28 19.14
C VAL A 326 20.21 13.12 19.51
N LYS A 327 20.95 13.63 18.53
CA LYS A 327 22.07 14.53 18.78
C LYS A 327 21.63 15.82 19.47
N ALA A 328 20.60 16.49 18.96
CA ALA A 328 20.09 17.71 19.56
C ALA A 328 19.59 17.49 21.00
N PHE A 329 18.97 16.34 21.27
CA PHE A 329 18.57 15.95 22.62
C PHE A 329 19.78 15.78 23.55
N ALA A 330 20.78 15.01 23.13
CA ALA A 330 21.98 14.74 23.93
C ALA A 330 22.83 16.00 24.17
N ASP A 331 22.88 16.92 23.21
CA ASP A 331 23.62 18.18 23.31
C ASP A 331 22.92 19.23 24.21
N GLY A 332 21.70 18.96 24.69
CA GLY A 332 20.91 19.97 25.41
C GLY A 332 20.42 21.12 24.51
N ASP A 333 20.54 21.02 23.18
CA ASP A 333 20.23 22.10 22.25
C ASP A 333 18.73 22.11 21.89
N LEU A 334 17.95 22.75 22.76
CA LEU A 334 16.51 22.90 22.56
C LEU A 334 16.18 23.60 21.25
N LYS A 335 17.01 24.57 20.81
CA LYS A 335 16.79 25.29 19.56
C LYS A 335 16.98 24.38 18.34
N ALA A 336 18.00 23.50 18.35
CA ALA A 336 18.18 22.50 17.32
C ALA A 336 17.08 21.45 17.35
N LEU A 337 16.70 20.95 18.54
CA LEU A 337 15.62 19.98 18.71
C LEU A 337 14.31 20.52 18.11
N MET A 338 13.96 21.77 18.41
CA MET A 338 12.72 22.38 17.89
C MET A 338 12.74 22.65 16.38
N LYS A 339 13.87 22.51 15.67
CA LYS A 339 13.88 22.52 14.19
C LYS A 339 13.29 21.23 13.61
N HIS A 340 13.35 20.13 14.36
CA HIS A 340 12.79 18.84 13.96
C HIS A 340 11.28 18.79 14.03
N TYR A 341 10.62 19.63 14.82
CA TYR A 341 9.15 19.70 14.84
C TYR A 341 8.63 20.66 13.76
N HIS A 342 7.49 20.33 13.18
CA HIS A 342 6.69 21.27 12.39
C HIS A 342 6.04 22.31 13.30
N LYS A 343 5.61 23.47 12.77
CA LYS A 343 4.93 24.51 13.57
C LYS A 343 3.60 24.02 14.15
N ASP A 344 2.90 23.19 13.39
CA ASP A 344 1.59 22.63 13.71
C ASP A 344 1.72 21.20 14.28
N ALA A 345 2.89 20.87 14.87
CA ALA A 345 3.15 19.53 15.38
C ALA A 345 2.35 19.21 16.63
N VAL A 346 1.97 17.94 16.80
CA VAL A 346 1.35 17.43 18.02
C VAL A 346 2.20 16.32 18.62
N LYS A 347 2.41 16.37 19.93
CA LYS A 347 3.20 15.37 20.66
C LYS A 347 2.36 14.63 21.68
N LEU A 348 2.35 13.30 21.56
CA LEU A 348 1.59 12.36 22.37
C LEU A 348 2.60 11.40 22.99
N THR A 349 2.75 11.45 24.30
CA THR A 349 3.72 10.61 25.00
C THR A 349 3.17 10.12 26.31
N SER A 350 3.72 9.02 26.83
CA SER A 350 3.34 8.51 28.15
C SER A 350 3.50 9.51 29.29
N ARG A 351 4.31 10.57 29.13
CA ARG A 351 4.55 11.57 30.19
C ARG A 351 3.50 12.68 30.28
N SER A 352 2.57 12.75 29.34
CA SER A 352 1.54 13.79 29.33
C SER A 352 0.17 13.15 29.20
N ILE A 353 -0.76 13.60 30.04
CA ILE A 353 -2.16 13.20 29.95
C ILE A 353 -2.85 13.82 28.74
N ASP A 354 -2.43 15.03 28.34
CA ASP A 354 -2.99 15.75 27.21
C ASP A 354 -2.00 15.84 26.04
N PRO A 355 -2.48 15.86 24.79
CA PRO A 355 -1.65 16.16 23.64
C PRO A 355 -0.96 17.52 23.78
N LEU A 356 0.33 17.59 23.44
CA LEU A 356 1.06 18.86 23.40
C LEU A 356 0.99 19.43 21.99
N VAL A 357 0.19 20.48 21.81
CA VAL A 357 -0.05 21.09 20.49
C VAL A 357 0.88 22.28 20.24
N GLY A 358 1.61 22.23 19.13
CA GLY A 358 2.49 23.27 18.65
C GLY A 358 3.84 23.33 19.37
N LYS A 359 4.80 24.00 18.73
CA LYS A 359 6.20 24.06 19.21
C LYS A 359 6.37 24.61 20.62
N LYS A 360 5.51 25.54 21.05
CA LYS A 360 5.63 26.16 22.37
C LYS A 360 5.39 25.14 23.49
N ALA A 361 4.32 24.35 23.39
CA ALA A 361 4.00 23.32 24.37
C ALA A 361 5.06 22.21 24.36
N ILE A 362 5.49 21.79 23.16
CA ILE A 362 6.53 20.77 23.00
C ILE A 362 7.87 21.23 23.60
N ALA A 363 8.28 22.48 23.34
CA ALA A 363 9.53 23.01 23.89
C ALA A 363 9.50 23.08 25.43
N ALA A 364 8.36 23.44 26.02
CA ALA A 364 8.18 23.47 27.46
C ALA A 364 8.32 22.07 28.10
N ASP A 365 7.85 21.01 27.44
CA ASP A 365 8.03 19.62 27.90
C ASP A 365 9.49 19.12 27.81
N PHE A 366 10.27 19.58 26.83
CA PHE A 366 11.68 19.19 26.71
C PHE A 366 12.62 20.01 27.61
N ALA A 367 12.31 21.28 27.85
CA ALA A 367 13.18 22.20 28.59
C ALA A 367 13.77 21.66 29.91
N PRO A 368 13.01 20.97 30.80
CA PRO A 368 13.57 20.52 32.08
C PRO A 368 14.48 19.29 31.99
N ARG A 369 14.55 18.60 30.85
CA ARG A 369 15.19 17.26 30.74
C ARG A 369 16.13 17.09 29.55
N ILE A 370 16.17 18.06 28.65
CA ILE A 370 17.04 17.99 27.48
C ILE A 370 18.51 18.02 27.94
N GLY A 371 19.35 17.15 27.37
CA GLY A 371 20.73 16.95 27.81
C GLY A 371 20.89 16.04 29.04
N GLU A 372 19.81 15.61 29.67
CA GLU A 372 19.87 14.61 30.74
C GLU A 372 19.95 13.20 30.13
N GLY A 373 21.16 12.64 30.10
CA GLY A 373 21.38 11.29 29.56
C GLY A 373 21.38 11.25 28.03
N GLN A 374 21.03 10.09 27.47
CA GLN A 374 21.02 9.84 26.04
C GLN A 374 19.70 9.21 25.60
N LEU A 375 19.19 9.65 24.46
CA LEU A 375 18.11 9.00 23.75
C LEU A 375 18.69 8.08 22.67
N LYS A 376 18.36 6.80 22.69
CA LYS A 376 18.58 5.91 21.55
C LYS A 376 17.26 5.71 20.84
N ALA A 377 17.23 5.88 19.52
CA ALA A 377 16.04 5.63 18.71
C ALA A 377 16.43 4.73 17.53
N THR A 378 15.64 3.68 17.31
CA THR A 378 15.80 2.76 16.18
C THR A 378 14.61 2.91 15.25
N LEU A 379 14.86 2.82 13.94
CA LEU A 379 13.83 2.75 12.93
C LEU A 379 13.54 1.29 12.60
N THR A 380 12.29 0.85 12.77
CA THR A 380 11.86 -0.49 12.37
C THR A 380 11.18 -0.47 11.02
N ARG A 381 10.42 0.59 10.73
CA ARG A 381 9.65 0.70 9.50
C ARG A 381 9.42 2.15 9.12
N VAL A 382 9.44 2.41 7.82
CA VAL A 382 8.94 3.64 7.23
C VAL A 382 7.89 3.29 6.18
N THR A 383 6.91 4.17 5.97
CA THR A 383 5.96 4.05 4.87
C THR A 383 5.66 5.43 4.31
N ARG A 384 5.74 5.54 2.99
CA ARG A 384 5.35 6.75 2.27
C ARG A 384 3.84 6.88 2.23
N LEU A 385 3.34 8.03 2.70
CA LEU A 385 1.93 8.35 2.72
C LEU A 385 1.56 9.16 1.47
N THR A 386 2.30 10.24 1.23
CA THR A 386 2.17 11.13 0.06
C THR A 386 3.58 11.58 -0.38
N PRO A 387 3.74 12.35 -1.48
CA PRO A 387 5.04 12.93 -1.83
C PRO A 387 5.65 13.78 -0.72
N ASP A 388 4.83 14.34 0.16
CA ASP A 388 5.29 15.27 1.20
C ASP A 388 5.14 14.69 2.61
N HIS A 389 4.62 13.46 2.77
CA HIS A 389 4.38 12.86 4.08
C HIS A 389 4.93 11.44 4.21
N LEU A 390 5.56 11.17 5.34
CA LEU A 390 6.05 9.86 5.77
C LEU A 390 5.38 9.48 7.08
N MET A 391 5.18 8.19 7.30
CA MET A 391 5.09 7.64 8.66
C MET A 391 6.30 6.76 8.94
N GLY A 392 6.83 6.84 10.16
CA GLY A 392 7.90 6.01 10.65
C GLY A 392 7.51 5.38 11.98
N SER A 393 8.05 4.20 12.27
CA SER A 393 7.84 3.54 13.55
C SER A 393 9.08 2.78 13.98
N GLY A 394 9.29 2.70 15.28
CA GLY A 394 10.39 1.95 15.85
C GLY A 394 10.41 1.94 17.37
N GLU A 395 11.59 1.77 17.93
CA GLU A 395 11.80 1.67 19.38
C GLU A 395 12.68 2.81 19.87
N PHE A 396 12.59 3.10 21.16
CA PHE A 396 13.50 4.03 21.82
C PHE A 396 13.92 3.54 23.20
N GLN A 397 15.06 4.03 23.66
CA GLN A 397 15.56 3.85 25.01
C GLN A 397 16.05 5.18 25.55
N HIS A 398 15.72 5.47 26.80
CA HIS A 398 16.39 6.51 27.57
C HIS A 398 17.51 5.86 28.37
N VAL A 399 18.72 6.41 28.26
CA VAL A 399 19.91 5.94 28.96
C VAL A 399 20.38 7.05 29.88
N GLY A 400 20.42 6.78 31.18
CA GLY A 400 20.91 7.74 32.17
C GLY A 400 22.39 8.08 31.97
N SER A 401 22.85 9.12 32.66
CA SER A 401 24.27 9.52 32.66
C SER A 401 25.21 8.44 33.20
N ASP A 402 24.69 7.48 33.97
CA ASP A 402 25.42 6.30 34.47
C ASP A 402 25.50 5.15 33.45
N GLY A 403 24.96 5.34 32.24
CA GLY A 403 24.94 4.35 31.16
C GLY A 403 23.83 3.29 31.28
N LYS A 404 22.97 3.35 32.31
CA LYS A 404 21.87 2.40 32.47
C LYS A 404 20.64 2.83 31.68
N VAL A 405 19.94 1.85 31.11
CA VAL A 405 18.64 2.09 30.48
C VAL A 405 17.61 2.39 31.57
N THR A 406 17.08 3.61 31.59
CA THR A 406 16.07 4.05 32.57
C THR A 406 14.65 3.88 32.04
N ALA A 407 14.48 3.86 30.72
CA ALA A 407 13.19 3.67 30.08
C ALA A 407 13.34 3.03 28.70
N THR A 408 12.35 2.24 28.29
CA THR A 408 12.24 1.71 26.93
C THR A 408 10.82 1.92 26.44
N GLY A 409 10.68 2.26 25.16
CA GLY A 409 9.38 2.50 24.56
C GLY A 409 9.39 2.27 23.05
N GLN A 410 8.25 2.59 22.44
CA GLN A 410 8.02 2.46 21.01
C GLN A 410 7.35 3.71 20.48
N TRP A 411 7.54 3.98 19.20
CA TRP A 411 7.04 5.19 18.58
C TRP A 411 6.46 4.93 17.20
N GLY A 412 5.43 5.70 16.85
CA GLY A 412 4.78 5.74 15.54
C GLY A 412 4.50 7.20 15.19
N ASN A 413 5.34 7.77 14.32
CA ASN A 413 5.37 9.21 14.06
C ASN A 413 5.02 9.52 12.60
N VAL A 414 4.44 10.70 12.39
CA VAL A 414 4.17 11.27 11.06
C VAL A 414 5.12 12.43 10.81
N PHE A 415 5.70 12.47 9.61
CA PHE A 415 6.65 13.50 9.18
C PHE A 415 6.14 14.19 7.91
N VAL A 416 6.45 15.48 7.78
CA VAL A 416 6.17 16.31 6.62
C VAL A 416 7.45 16.86 6.03
N LEU A 417 7.55 16.90 4.70
CA LEU A 417 8.64 17.54 3.96
C LEU A 417 8.24 18.98 3.64
N GLU A 418 8.88 19.95 4.29
CA GLU A 418 8.69 21.36 3.97
C GLU A 418 10.06 22.00 3.67
N LYS A 419 10.17 22.71 2.53
CA LYS A 419 11.39 23.43 2.12
C LYS A 419 12.64 22.52 2.16
N GLY A 420 12.50 21.29 1.68
CA GLY A 420 13.58 20.32 1.58
C GLY A 420 14.01 19.68 2.90
N ARG A 421 13.27 19.85 4.00
CA ARG A 421 13.58 19.22 5.29
C ARG A 421 12.38 18.47 5.85
N TRP A 422 12.66 17.28 6.37
CA TRP A 422 11.67 16.49 7.12
C TRP A 422 11.49 17.06 8.51
N GLN A 423 10.25 17.24 8.91
CA GLN A 423 9.84 17.68 10.23
C GLN A 423 8.77 16.75 10.78
N MET A 424 8.79 16.49 12.08
CA MET A 424 7.79 15.71 12.77
C MET A 424 6.50 16.54 12.90
N LEU A 425 5.42 16.01 12.35
CA LEU A 425 4.07 16.58 12.37
C LEU A 425 3.22 15.95 13.48
N GLN A 426 3.40 14.65 13.74
CA GLN A 426 2.81 13.98 14.89
C GLN A 426 3.83 13.04 15.51
N GLU A 427 4.07 13.21 16.82
CA GLU A 427 4.80 12.27 17.64
C GLU A 427 3.80 11.43 18.44
N SER A 428 3.92 10.10 18.35
CA SER A 428 3.25 9.18 19.26
C SER A 428 4.32 8.23 19.80
N ALA A 429 4.86 8.54 20.98
CA ALA A 429 5.99 7.82 21.56
C ALA A 429 5.68 7.41 23.01
N HIS A 430 5.51 6.12 23.24
CA HIS A 430 4.98 5.59 24.49
C HIS A 430 5.94 4.58 25.13
N LEU A 431 6.02 4.61 26.45
CA LEU A 431 6.78 3.63 27.22
C LEU A 431 6.15 2.25 27.08
N LEU A 432 6.97 1.20 27.06
CA LEU A 432 6.47 -0.16 27.10
C LEU A 432 5.95 -0.47 28.51
N ASN A 433 4.69 -0.89 28.59
CA ASN A 433 4.10 -1.32 29.86
C ASN A 433 4.21 -2.85 29.99
N LEU A 434 5.39 -3.33 30.41
CA LEU A 434 5.68 -4.77 30.53
C LEU A 434 5.58 -5.32 31.97
N GLY A 435 5.03 -4.55 32.93
CA GLY A 435 4.98 -5.05 34.31
C GLY A 435 4.37 -4.17 35.40
N GLY A 436 3.59 -3.13 35.10
CA GLY A 436 2.99 -2.31 36.16
C GLY A 436 1.82 -1.45 35.69
N ILE A 437 0.67 -1.61 36.34
CA ILE A 437 -0.49 -0.75 36.14
C ILE A 437 -0.16 0.59 36.82
N ALA A 438 0.16 1.62 36.04
CA ALA A 438 0.08 2.98 36.56
C ALA A 438 -1.41 3.28 36.77
N ASP A 439 -1.81 3.53 38.01
CA ASP A 439 -3.15 4.00 38.35
C ASP A 439 -3.40 5.32 37.60
N ALA A 440 -4.56 5.45 36.96
CA ALA A 440 -4.97 6.72 36.36
C ALA A 440 -5.14 7.83 37.42
N GLY A 441 -5.16 7.48 38.71
CA GLY A 441 -5.43 8.41 39.79
C GLY A 441 -6.86 8.96 39.65
N ASN A 442 -7.04 10.27 39.84
CA ASN A 442 -8.35 10.92 39.67
C ASN A 442 -8.62 11.39 38.23
N HIS A 443 -7.78 11.00 37.28
CA HIS A 443 -7.87 11.54 35.92
C HIS A 443 -8.98 10.93 35.09
N SER A 444 -9.67 11.77 34.31
CA SER A 444 -10.71 11.33 33.38
C SER A 444 -10.81 12.23 32.16
N PHE A 445 -11.70 11.89 31.21
CA PHE A 445 -12.07 12.81 30.14
C PHE A 445 -12.64 14.16 30.64
N GLN A 446 -13.06 14.30 31.91
CA GLN A 446 -13.51 15.61 32.41
C GLN A 446 -12.36 16.61 32.64
N ASP A 447 -11.11 16.16 32.60
CA ASP A 447 -9.93 17.05 32.70
C ASP A 447 -9.58 17.73 31.35
N ILE A 448 -10.39 17.53 30.30
CA ILE A 448 -10.14 18.12 28.97
C ILE A 448 -10.26 19.65 29.07
N ARG A 449 -9.21 20.36 28.66
CA ARG A 449 -9.33 21.78 28.35
C ARG A 449 -10.28 21.92 27.14
N GLU A 450 -11.48 22.45 27.36
CA GLU A 450 -12.58 22.62 26.38
C GLU A 450 -12.19 23.32 25.06
N THR A 451 -10.96 23.84 24.94
CA THR A 451 -10.50 24.71 23.85
C THR A 451 -9.67 24.01 22.77
N GLU A 452 -9.39 22.70 22.89
CA GLU A 452 -8.40 22.03 22.01
C GLU A 452 -8.98 21.12 20.92
N HIS A 453 -10.31 21.10 20.73
CA HIS A 453 -10.91 20.29 19.67
C HIS A 453 -10.74 20.96 18.29
N SER A 454 -10.22 20.20 17.32
CA SER A 454 -10.38 20.58 15.91
C SER A 454 -11.86 20.61 15.53
N ASN A 455 -12.24 21.40 14.51
CA ASN A 455 -13.65 21.57 14.13
C ASN A 455 -14.34 20.21 13.86
N PRO A 456 -15.34 19.83 14.68
CA PRO A 456 -16.01 18.53 14.56
C PRO A 456 -16.84 18.38 13.29
N SER A 457 -17.10 19.48 12.56
CA SER A 457 -17.84 19.45 11.29
C SER A 457 -17.01 19.06 10.06
N THR A 458 -15.74 18.68 10.24
CA THR A 458 -14.86 18.34 9.10
C THR A 458 -14.94 16.85 8.77
N ALA A 459 -14.85 16.50 7.48
CA ALA A 459 -14.83 15.10 7.03
C ALA A 459 -13.70 14.29 7.68
N ALA A 460 -12.54 14.93 7.93
CA ALA A 460 -11.43 14.32 8.64
C ALA A 460 -11.79 13.93 10.08
N PHE A 461 -12.52 14.80 10.79
CA PHE A 461 -13.00 14.50 12.14
C PHE A 461 -14.03 13.38 12.14
N THR A 462 -14.98 13.41 11.20
CA THR A 462 -15.96 12.32 11.01
C THR A 462 -15.29 10.96 10.73
N ALA A 463 -14.23 10.95 9.93
CA ALA A 463 -13.46 9.73 9.67
C ALA A 463 -12.78 9.20 10.94
N SER A 464 -12.21 10.09 11.76
CA SER A 464 -11.60 9.71 13.04
C SER A 464 -12.64 9.13 14.02
N GLU A 465 -13.81 9.75 14.14
CA GLU A 465 -14.89 9.28 15.00
C GLU A 465 -15.48 7.94 14.52
N THR A 466 -15.58 7.75 13.20
CA THR A 466 -15.96 6.47 12.59
C THR A 466 -14.98 5.37 12.96
N MET A 467 -13.68 5.63 12.80
CA MET A 467 -12.61 4.69 13.19
C MET A 467 -12.67 4.37 14.69
N ALA A 468 -12.81 5.38 15.56
CA ALA A 468 -12.88 5.18 16.99
C ALA A 468 -14.09 4.32 17.38
N ARG A 469 -15.29 4.65 16.88
CA ARG A 469 -16.52 3.89 17.14
C ARG A 469 -16.38 2.42 16.73
N ASP A 470 -15.91 2.17 15.51
CA ASP A 470 -15.84 0.81 14.98
C ASP A 470 -14.75 -0.02 15.70
N TYR A 471 -13.65 0.62 16.09
CA TYR A 471 -12.61 0.00 16.92
C TYR A 471 -13.14 -0.38 18.31
N LEU A 472 -13.85 0.55 18.97
CA LEU A 472 -14.48 0.32 20.27
C LEU A 472 -15.54 -0.79 20.21
N GLN A 473 -16.28 -0.90 19.10
CA GLN A 473 -17.22 -1.99 18.89
C GLN A 473 -16.51 -3.35 18.82
N GLY A 474 -15.42 -3.45 18.03
CA GLY A 474 -14.60 -4.67 17.95
C GLY A 474 -14.00 -5.05 19.31
N TRP A 475 -13.55 -4.05 20.07
CA TRP A 475 -13.03 -4.25 21.43
C TRP A 475 -14.12 -4.76 22.40
N THR A 476 -15.29 -4.15 22.36
CA THR A 476 -16.46 -4.53 23.19
C THR A 476 -16.91 -5.95 22.88
N ASN A 477 -16.92 -6.33 21.60
CA ASN A 477 -17.28 -7.67 21.14
C ASN A 477 -16.19 -8.71 21.41
N ARG A 478 -14.99 -8.27 21.82
CA ARG A 478 -13.78 -9.10 21.92
C ARG A 478 -13.48 -9.87 20.64
N ASP A 479 -13.79 -9.26 19.49
CA ASP A 479 -13.63 -9.87 18.17
C ASP A 479 -12.33 -9.35 17.51
N PRO A 480 -11.24 -10.13 17.53
CA PRO A 480 -9.98 -9.72 16.91
C PRO A 480 -10.10 -9.57 15.40
N GLU A 481 -10.99 -10.31 14.72
CA GLU A 481 -11.17 -10.18 13.27
C GLU A 481 -11.87 -8.87 12.95
N GLN A 482 -12.88 -8.49 13.73
CA GLN A 482 -13.54 -7.19 13.58
C GLN A 482 -12.52 -6.04 13.67
N ILE A 483 -11.60 -6.08 14.63
CA ILE A 483 -10.56 -5.05 14.77
C ILE A 483 -9.54 -5.13 13.63
N VAL A 484 -9.05 -6.33 13.26
CA VAL A 484 -8.09 -6.51 12.16
C VAL A 484 -8.65 -5.99 10.83
N ASN A 485 -9.95 -6.17 10.57
CA ASN A 485 -10.61 -5.71 9.35
C ASN A 485 -10.71 -4.18 9.24
N LEU A 486 -10.49 -3.45 10.33
CA LEU A 486 -10.34 -1.98 10.30
C LEU A 486 -8.97 -1.56 9.78
N PHE A 487 -7.96 -2.43 9.82
CA PHE A 487 -6.64 -2.11 9.28
C PHE A 487 -6.59 -2.29 7.77
N HIS A 488 -5.93 -1.37 7.09
CA HIS A 488 -5.46 -1.62 5.74
C HIS A 488 -4.49 -2.81 5.73
N HIS A 489 -4.38 -3.56 4.63
CA HIS A 489 -3.53 -4.75 4.55
C HIS A 489 -2.03 -4.46 4.80
N THR A 490 -1.60 -3.21 4.63
CA THR A 490 -0.25 -2.71 4.97
C THR A 490 -0.16 -1.99 6.32
N GLY A 491 -1.22 -1.99 7.12
CA GLY A 491 -1.32 -1.28 8.39
C GLY A 491 -0.18 -1.62 9.35
N THR A 492 0.15 -0.66 10.21
CA THR A 492 1.15 -0.77 11.27
C THR A 492 0.49 -0.49 12.61
N ARG A 493 0.83 -1.30 13.61
CA ARG A 493 0.36 -1.14 14.99
C ARG A 493 1.55 -1.01 15.93
N VAL A 494 1.55 0.05 16.73
CA VAL A 494 2.57 0.38 17.72
C VAL A 494 1.88 0.78 19.02
N VAL A 495 1.62 -0.19 19.89
CA VAL A 495 0.88 0.04 21.13
C VAL A 495 1.72 -0.31 22.35
N SER A 496 1.65 0.49 23.42
CA SER A 496 2.47 0.27 24.63
C SER A 496 2.20 -1.07 25.33
N ALA A 497 1.03 -1.68 25.11
CA ALA A 497 0.62 -2.93 25.74
C ALA A 497 1.29 -4.17 25.12
N VAL A 498 1.81 -4.07 23.90
CA VAL A 498 2.44 -5.19 23.19
C VAL A 498 3.79 -4.76 22.66
N LYS A 499 4.86 -5.39 23.16
CA LYS A 499 6.21 -5.16 22.63
C LYS A 499 6.29 -5.57 21.16
N GLY A 500 6.47 -4.58 20.29
CA GLY A 500 6.99 -4.72 18.95
C GLY A 500 6.18 -3.92 17.95
N VAL A 501 6.84 -3.36 16.94
CA VAL A 501 6.15 -2.80 15.77
C VAL A 501 5.50 -3.94 14.98
N THR A 502 4.17 -4.01 15.03
CA THR A 502 3.41 -5.09 14.40
C THR A 502 2.96 -4.69 12.99
N LYS A 503 3.14 -5.61 12.03
CA LYS A 503 2.82 -5.41 10.61
C LYS A 503 2.09 -6.62 10.02
N HIS A 504 1.32 -6.39 8.96
CA HIS A 504 0.51 -7.38 8.25
C HIS A 504 -0.62 -7.96 9.11
N HIS A 505 -1.77 -8.24 8.49
CA HIS A 505 -2.97 -8.72 9.21
C HIS A 505 -2.72 -9.94 10.10
N LYS A 506 -1.91 -10.93 9.67
CA LYS A 506 -1.61 -12.12 10.47
C LYS A 506 -0.99 -11.78 11.83
N ASN A 507 0.01 -10.89 11.85
CA ASN A 507 0.67 -10.52 13.11
C ASN A 507 -0.15 -9.50 13.89
N LEU A 508 -0.91 -8.62 13.20
CA LEU A 508 -1.86 -7.71 13.83
C LEU A 508 -2.88 -8.49 14.66
N ARG A 509 -3.44 -9.57 14.12
CA ARG A 509 -4.34 -10.46 14.85
C ARG A 509 -3.71 -10.99 16.13
N SER A 510 -2.48 -11.51 16.06
CA SER A 510 -1.76 -12.01 17.23
C SER A 510 -1.47 -10.90 18.26
N SER A 511 -1.13 -9.70 17.81
CA SER A 511 -0.92 -8.53 18.67
C SER A 511 -2.22 -8.09 19.36
N ILE A 512 -3.33 -8.05 18.64
CA ILE A 512 -4.66 -7.70 19.18
C ILE A 512 -5.12 -8.75 20.17
N LEU A 513 -4.99 -10.04 19.86
CA LEU A 513 -5.29 -11.11 20.80
C LEU A 513 -4.48 -11.00 22.08
N LYS A 514 -3.17 -10.76 21.98
CA LYS A 514 -2.31 -10.58 23.15
C LYS A 514 -2.75 -9.38 23.99
N ASP A 515 -3.17 -8.29 23.37
CA ASP A 515 -3.69 -7.12 24.06
C ASP A 515 -5.03 -7.42 24.76
N LEU A 516 -5.96 -8.09 24.07
CA LEU A 516 -7.22 -8.55 24.66
C LEU A 516 -6.98 -9.55 25.82
N GLU A 517 -5.95 -10.39 25.73
CA GLU A 517 -5.51 -11.32 26.79
C GLU A 517 -4.87 -10.63 27.99
N VAL A 518 -4.02 -9.62 27.78
CA VAL A 518 -3.49 -8.77 28.86
C VAL A 518 -4.64 -8.07 29.61
N ASN A 519 -5.72 -7.75 28.90
CA ASN A 519 -6.95 -7.21 29.47
C ASN A 519 -7.96 -8.29 29.92
N ASN A 520 -7.59 -9.58 29.94
CA ASN A 520 -8.39 -10.72 30.45
C ASN A 520 -8.10 -11.07 31.92
N ASN A 521 -7.36 -10.23 32.64
CA ASN A 521 -7.22 -10.38 34.09
C ASN A 521 -8.63 -10.40 34.73
N PRO A 522 -9.00 -11.38 35.59
CA PRO A 522 -10.32 -11.46 36.22
C PRO A 522 -10.77 -10.20 36.96
N SER A 523 -9.82 -9.35 37.39
CA SER A 523 -10.08 -8.02 37.98
C SER A 523 -10.41 -6.91 36.96
N ILE A 524 -10.29 -7.18 35.66
CA ILE A 524 -10.43 -6.26 34.50
C ILE A 524 -11.55 -6.76 33.56
N GLN A 525 -12.22 -7.88 33.86
CA GLN A 525 -13.24 -8.50 33.00
C GLN A 525 -14.41 -7.59 32.62
N GLU A 526 -14.60 -6.48 33.33
CA GLU A 526 -15.67 -5.52 33.12
C GLU A 526 -15.15 -4.14 32.66
N ALA A 527 -13.90 -4.07 32.17
CA ALA A 527 -13.30 -2.81 31.78
C ALA A 527 -13.83 -2.31 30.42
N LYS A 528 -14.62 -1.23 30.42
CA LYS A 528 -15.08 -0.56 29.20
C LYS A 528 -14.00 0.38 28.68
N LEU A 529 -13.49 0.11 27.48
CA LEU A 529 -12.65 1.05 26.74
C LEU A 529 -13.55 2.16 26.17
N ASP A 530 -13.16 3.41 26.42
CA ASP A 530 -13.72 4.59 25.76
C ASP A 530 -12.58 5.36 25.07
N ALA A 531 -12.88 6.04 23.97
CA ALA A 531 -11.93 6.90 23.25
C ALA A 531 -12.65 8.14 22.71
N ILE A 532 -11.90 9.24 22.57
CA ILE A 532 -12.38 10.50 22.00
C ILE A 532 -11.38 11.06 21.00
N THR A 533 -11.87 11.65 19.90
CA THR A 533 -11.03 12.44 18.99
C THR A 533 -10.86 13.86 19.52
N LEU A 534 -9.61 14.32 19.58
CA LEU A 534 -9.28 15.70 19.91
C LEU A 534 -8.90 16.50 18.66
N GLY A 535 -8.12 15.90 17.76
CA GLY A 535 -7.70 16.53 16.52
C GLY A 535 -7.76 15.60 15.33
N ALA A 536 -8.20 16.11 14.18
CA ALA A 536 -8.10 15.42 12.90
C ALA A 536 -7.71 16.41 11.78
N THR A 537 -6.70 16.06 10.99
CA THR A 537 -6.16 16.90 9.92
C THR A 537 -5.95 16.07 8.65
N PRO A 538 -6.46 16.51 7.48
CA PRO A 538 -6.15 15.87 6.21
C PRO A 538 -4.68 16.11 5.86
N ILE A 539 -3.98 15.05 5.45
CA ILE A 539 -2.55 15.09 5.05
C ILE A 539 -2.35 14.76 3.55
N GLY A 540 -3.43 14.85 2.77
CA GLY A 540 -3.48 14.55 1.34
C GLY A 540 -3.69 13.06 1.03
N GLY A 541 -3.98 12.70 -0.22
CA GLY A 541 -4.11 11.28 -0.60
C GLY A 541 -5.30 10.54 0.02
N ASN A 542 -6.35 11.26 0.41
CA ASN A 542 -7.46 10.79 1.27
C ASN A 542 -6.99 10.23 2.62
N LEU A 543 -5.83 10.68 3.10
CA LEU A 543 -5.31 10.30 4.40
C LEU A 543 -5.64 11.38 5.42
N VAL A 544 -6.01 10.92 6.60
CA VAL A 544 -6.28 11.74 7.78
C VAL A 544 -5.29 11.33 8.86
N MET A 545 -4.64 12.31 9.45
CA MET A 545 -3.88 12.18 10.69
C MET A 545 -4.79 12.64 11.82
N ALA A 546 -4.98 11.82 12.83
CA ALA A 546 -5.83 12.15 13.96
C ALA A 546 -5.19 11.74 15.28
N TYR A 547 -5.57 12.43 16.34
CA TYR A 547 -5.12 12.14 17.69
C TYR A 547 -6.23 12.35 18.71
N GLY A 548 -6.06 11.71 19.86
CA GLY A 548 -7.03 11.80 20.93
C GLY A 548 -6.60 11.12 22.21
N LYS A 549 -7.58 10.88 23.07
CA LYS A 549 -7.41 10.22 24.37
C LYS A 549 -8.23 8.95 24.40
N TRP A 550 -7.80 8.02 25.24
CA TRP A 550 -8.54 6.80 25.55
C TRP A 550 -8.48 6.56 27.06
N GLN A 551 -9.49 5.87 27.59
CA GLN A 551 -9.52 5.45 28.99
C GLN A 551 -10.19 4.09 29.13
N ASN A 552 -9.76 3.30 30.11
CA ASN A 552 -10.46 2.09 30.53
C ASN A 552 -11.22 2.37 31.83
N LYS A 553 -12.50 2.03 31.89
CA LYS A 553 -13.32 2.14 33.09
C LYS A 553 -13.63 0.76 33.67
N THR A 554 -13.48 0.56 34.97
CA THR A 554 -14.00 -0.62 35.68
C THR A 554 -15.53 -0.69 35.63
N SER A 555 -16.13 -1.81 36.04
CA SER A 555 -17.59 -1.99 36.08
C SER A 555 -18.33 -0.94 36.91
N ASP A 556 -17.71 -0.47 38.00
CA ASP A 556 -18.24 0.60 38.84
C ASP A 556 -18.06 2.00 38.22
N GLY A 557 -17.55 2.08 36.98
CA GLY A 557 -17.41 3.31 36.21
C GLY A 557 -16.13 4.11 36.49
N LYS A 558 -15.25 3.65 37.39
CA LYS A 558 -14.00 4.35 37.71
C LYS A 558 -12.97 4.18 36.61
N VAL A 559 -12.22 5.25 36.32
CA VAL A 559 -11.12 5.19 35.36
C VAL A 559 -9.96 4.40 35.96
N SER A 560 -9.62 3.28 35.33
CA SER A 560 -8.48 2.42 35.72
C SER A 560 -7.20 2.77 34.98
N ARG A 561 -7.30 3.25 33.74
CA ARG A 561 -6.18 3.65 32.89
C ARG A 561 -6.62 4.77 31.97
N ILE A 562 -5.68 5.64 31.63
CA ILE A 562 -5.86 6.70 30.65
C ILE A 562 -4.61 6.82 29.79
N GLY A 563 -4.77 7.28 28.56
CA GLY A 563 -3.66 7.48 27.65
C GLY A 563 -4.04 8.30 26.43
N THR A 564 -3.08 8.41 25.53
CA THR A 564 -3.22 9.14 24.26
C THR A 564 -2.97 8.20 23.09
N TRP A 565 -3.54 8.57 21.94
CA TRP A 565 -3.36 7.87 20.67
C TRP A 565 -3.15 8.86 19.53
N GLY A 566 -2.35 8.46 18.54
CA GLY A 566 -1.99 9.23 17.36
C GLY A 566 -1.99 8.33 16.13
N ASN A 567 -3.07 8.38 15.35
CA ASN A 567 -3.33 7.45 14.27
C ASN A 567 -3.25 8.11 12.89
N VAL A 568 -3.04 7.29 11.86
CA VAL A 568 -3.22 7.66 10.45
C VAL A 568 -4.22 6.71 9.83
N MET A 569 -5.20 7.26 9.12
CA MET A 569 -6.27 6.51 8.48
C MET A 569 -6.43 6.94 7.02
N ARG A 570 -6.95 6.04 6.20
CA ARG A 570 -7.36 6.30 4.83
C ARG A 570 -8.89 6.30 4.78
N GLN A 571 -9.46 7.37 4.24
CA GLN A 571 -10.89 7.51 4.01
C GLN A 571 -11.21 7.26 2.53
N ARG A 572 -12.25 6.48 2.23
CA ARG A 572 -12.81 6.31 0.89
C ARG A 572 -14.32 6.26 1.00
N GLY A 573 -15.00 7.36 0.65
CA GLY A 573 -16.41 7.53 0.98
C GLY A 573 -16.63 7.37 2.50
N ASP A 574 -17.50 6.43 2.86
CA ASP A 574 -17.82 6.10 4.26
C ASP A 574 -16.86 5.08 4.89
N GLU A 575 -16.01 4.42 4.09
CA GLU A 575 -15.04 3.45 4.62
C GLU A 575 -13.81 4.16 5.18
N VAL A 576 -13.41 3.76 6.40
CA VAL A 576 -12.17 4.22 7.04
C VAL A 576 -11.29 3.01 7.37
N LYS A 577 -10.05 3.03 6.87
CA LYS A 577 -9.04 2.01 7.18
C LYS A 577 -7.84 2.59 7.93
N ILE A 578 -7.41 1.93 9.00
CA ILE A 578 -6.24 2.29 9.79
C ILE A 578 -4.96 1.95 9.01
N ILE A 579 -4.08 2.94 8.85
CA ILE A 579 -2.74 2.82 8.26
C ILE A 579 -1.67 2.74 9.36
N LEU A 580 -1.82 3.56 10.40
CA LEU A 580 -1.01 3.54 11.61
C LEU A 580 -1.94 3.62 12.82
N GLU A 581 -1.82 2.65 13.72
CA GLU A 581 -2.24 2.78 15.10
C GLU A 581 -1.00 3.03 15.96
N ALA A 582 -0.97 4.14 16.69
CA ALA A 582 0.01 4.36 17.73
C ALA A 582 -0.68 4.86 19.00
N ALA A 583 -0.52 4.15 20.11
CA ALA A 583 -1.21 4.49 21.36
C ALA A 583 -0.42 4.01 22.58
N GLY A 584 -0.61 4.69 23.70
CA GLY A 584 -0.11 4.17 24.96
C GLY A 584 -0.61 4.86 26.20
N ASN A 585 -0.33 4.21 27.32
CA ASN A 585 -0.74 4.66 28.65
C ASN A 585 0.00 5.93 29.05
N TYR A 586 -0.68 6.75 29.83
CA TYR A 586 -0.04 7.74 30.68
C TYR A 586 0.72 7.03 31.82
N HIS A 587 1.92 7.54 32.10
CA HIS A 587 2.81 7.14 33.18
C HIS A 587 3.27 8.45 33.82
N PRO A 588 2.77 8.80 35.02
CA PRO A 588 3.33 9.92 35.76
C PRO A 588 4.81 9.62 36.07
N ASP A 589 5.67 10.62 35.88
CA ASP A 589 7.10 10.54 36.23
C ASP A 589 7.31 10.26 37.73
#